data_AF-R9J5Q4-F1
#
_entry.id   AF-R9J5Q4-F1
#
_cell.length_a   1.000
_cell.length_b   1.000
_cell.length_c   1.000
_cell.angle_alpha   90.00
_cell.angle_beta   90.00
_cell.angle_gamma   90.00
#
_symmetry.space_group_name_H-M   'P 1'
#
loop_
_entity.id
_entity.type
_entity.pdbx_description
1 polymer ?
#
loop_
_entity_poly.entity_id
_entity_poly.type
_entity_poly.pdbx_seq_one_letter_code
_entity_poly.pdbx_strand_id
1 'polypeptide(L)'
;MTNKEYGIIMGYFNGKGISREELEKLLDFDNLTMEVKTASEIAEFLMESEEVELDPQAVIRNFVRFVKERSGSGEITWEKLVEMLNELYLEDSASGIRVQRFSKPAYWEIFFNHFDMTEYEDGNAKLTFNQEYYEETERENAYEALSNHGIDTEVEDSKLIAQAAEKWDELSEVNNDEVISALNAIYATHYVDKSRVDITKDSVKRITMTKADLVPEVGLRDYVIEFTDGDYIGLRF
;
A
#
# COMPACT_ATOMS: atom_id res chain seq x y z
N MET A 1 -14.80 -10.00 3.97
CA MET A 1 -14.63 -10.02 5.43
C MET A 1 -14.56 -8.58 5.88
N THR A 2 -15.29 -8.22 6.93
CA THR A 2 -15.29 -6.86 7.48
C THR A 2 -14.11 -6.66 8.44
N ASN A 3 -13.74 -5.40 8.71
CA ASN A 3 -12.73 -5.07 9.71
C ASN A 3 -13.12 -5.58 11.12
N LYS A 4 -14.42 -5.65 11.41
CA LYS A 4 -14.95 -6.16 12.67
C LYS A 4 -14.71 -7.67 12.81
N GLU A 5 -15.10 -8.44 11.80
CA GLU A 5 -14.86 -9.89 11.72
C GLU A 5 -13.37 -10.21 11.86
N TYR A 6 -12.53 -9.48 11.12
CA TYR A 6 -11.07 -9.59 11.21
C TYR A 6 -10.57 -9.29 12.62
N GLY A 7 -11.05 -8.19 13.22
CA GLY A 7 -10.66 -7.76 14.56
C GLY A 7 -11.01 -8.78 15.64
N ILE A 8 -12.14 -9.49 15.51
CA ILE A 8 -12.52 -10.57 16.42
C ILE A 8 -11.53 -11.74 16.31
N ILE A 9 -11.27 -12.21 15.08
CA ILE A 9 -10.38 -13.35 14.83
C ILE A 9 -8.94 -13.03 15.25
N MET A 10 -8.40 -11.89 14.84
CA MET A 10 -7.06 -11.49 15.22
C MET A 10 -6.95 -11.10 16.68
N GLY A 11 -8.00 -10.54 17.27
CA GLY A 11 -8.08 -10.31 18.71
C GLY A 11 -7.91 -11.60 19.51
N TYR A 12 -8.54 -12.69 19.05
CA TYR A 12 -8.35 -14.03 19.63
C TYR A 12 -6.89 -14.51 19.54
N PHE A 13 -6.27 -14.44 18.36
CA PHE A 13 -4.88 -14.91 18.18
C PHE A 13 -3.87 -14.03 18.93
N ASN A 14 -4.02 -12.71 18.86
CA ASN A 14 -3.18 -11.74 19.55
C ASN A 14 -3.31 -11.88 21.07
N GLY A 15 -4.52 -12.07 21.59
CA GLY A 15 -4.77 -12.29 23.02
C GLY A 15 -4.12 -13.57 23.54
N LYS A 16 -3.91 -14.56 22.67
CA LYS A 16 -3.19 -15.81 22.96
C LYS A 16 -1.68 -15.73 22.67
N GLY A 17 -1.19 -14.62 22.13
CA GLY A 17 0.22 -14.46 21.75
C GLY A 17 0.66 -15.41 20.64
N ILE A 18 -0.26 -15.83 19.77
CA ILE A 18 0.02 -16.77 18.67
C ILE A 18 0.84 -16.06 17.60
N SER A 19 2.04 -16.58 17.31
CA SER A 19 2.88 -16.07 16.22
C SER A 19 2.26 -16.37 14.85
N ARG A 20 2.75 -15.69 13.81
CA ARG A 20 2.30 -15.96 12.44
C ARG A 20 2.59 -17.39 12.00
N GLU A 21 3.77 -17.93 12.32
CA GLU A 21 4.09 -19.32 11.97
C GLU A 21 3.17 -20.33 12.67
N GLU A 22 2.73 -20.03 13.88
CA GLU A 22 1.76 -20.85 14.61
C GLU A 22 0.35 -20.72 14.04
N LEU A 23 -0.07 -19.48 13.72
CA LEU A 23 -1.35 -19.21 13.05
C LEU A 23 -1.45 -20.04 11.77
N GLU A 24 -0.48 -19.94 10.87
CA GLU A 24 -0.53 -20.64 9.58
C GLU A 24 -0.59 -22.18 9.74
N LYS A 25 -0.05 -22.75 10.82
CA LYS A 25 -0.18 -24.20 11.12
C LYS A 25 -1.58 -24.60 11.55
N LEU A 26 -2.39 -23.66 12.03
CA LEU A 26 -3.79 -23.87 12.40
C LEU A 26 -4.74 -23.75 11.20
N LEU A 27 -4.25 -23.28 10.05
CA LEU A 27 -5.05 -23.07 8.85
C LEU A 27 -4.82 -24.19 7.84
N ASP A 28 -5.91 -24.65 7.23
CA ASP A 28 -5.89 -25.50 6.05
C ASP A 28 -6.23 -24.64 4.83
N PHE A 29 -5.17 -24.22 4.12
CA PHE A 29 -5.30 -23.34 2.95
C PHE A 29 -5.96 -24.01 1.75
N ASP A 30 -5.97 -25.34 1.67
CA ASP A 30 -6.55 -26.05 0.52
C ASP A 30 -8.06 -26.20 0.69
N ASN A 31 -8.49 -26.53 1.91
CA ASN A 31 -9.91 -26.66 2.24
C ASN A 31 -10.55 -25.34 2.71
N LEU A 32 -9.75 -24.29 2.89
CA LEU A 32 -10.15 -23.01 3.47
C LEU A 32 -10.82 -23.17 4.84
N THR A 33 -10.23 -24.02 5.66
CA THR A 33 -10.70 -24.34 7.02
C THR A 33 -9.63 -24.03 8.06
N MET A 34 -9.99 -24.17 9.33
CA MET A 34 -9.11 -23.98 10.48
C MET A 34 -9.22 -25.19 11.41
N GLU A 35 -8.21 -25.43 12.23
CA GLU A 35 -8.23 -26.43 13.29
C GLU A 35 -9.53 -26.36 14.10
N VAL A 36 -10.17 -27.51 14.30
CA VAL A 36 -11.57 -27.62 14.74
C VAL A 36 -11.83 -26.89 16.06
N LYS A 37 -10.96 -27.07 17.06
CA LYS A 37 -11.15 -26.42 18.36
C LYS A 37 -11.00 -24.91 18.24
N THR A 38 -9.99 -24.44 17.53
CA THR A 38 -9.75 -23.02 17.26
C THR A 38 -10.93 -22.40 16.52
N ALA A 39 -11.44 -23.08 15.49
CA ALA A 39 -12.60 -22.66 14.73
C ALA A 39 -13.87 -22.56 15.59
N SER A 40 -14.10 -23.53 16.48
CA SER A 40 -15.23 -23.51 17.42
C SER A 40 -15.14 -22.34 18.40
N GLU A 41 -13.98 -22.11 19.02
CA GLU A 41 -13.80 -20.99 19.96
C GLU A 41 -14.00 -19.63 19.26
N ILE A 42 -13.45 -19.45 18.05
CA ILE A 42 -13.67 -18.23 17.25
C ILE A 42 -15.14 -18.07 16.85
N ALA A 43 -15.82 -19.16 16.48
CA ALA A 43 -17.23 -19.10 16.11
C ALA A 43 -18.11 -18.62 17.27
N GLU A 44 -17.80 -18.99 18.52
CA GLU A 44 -18.48 -18.47 19.71
C GLU A 44 -18.33 -16.94 19.79
N PHE A 45 -17.11 -16.41 19.68
CA PHE A 45 -16.88 -14.96 19.69
C PHE A 45 -17.57 -14.21 18.54
N LEU A 46 -17.63 -14.82 17.35
CA LEU A 46 -18.32 -14.23 16.20
C LEU A 46 -19.84 -14.19 16.42
N MET A 47 -20.44 -15.25 16.98
CA MET A 47 -21.88 -15.31 17.27
C MET A 47 -22.32 -14.38 18.41
N GLU A 48 -21.42 -14.05 19.34
CA GLU A 48 -21.69 -13.07 20.41
C GLU A 48 -21.73 -11.62 19.90
N SER A 49 -21.23 -11.36 18.68
CA SER A 49 -21.21 -10.01 18.11
C SER A 49 -22.51 -9.69 17.36
N GLU A 50 -23.21 -8.64 17.81
CA GLU A 50 -24.44 -8.15 17.15
C GLU A 50 -24.23 -7.55 15.74
N GLU A 51 -22.96 -7.32 15.36
CA GLU A 51 -22.55 -6.64 14.12
C GLU A 51 -22.01 -7.60 13.03
N VAL A 52 -21.96 -8.90 13.30
CA VAL A 52 -21.42 -9.91 12.38
C VAL A 52 -22.55 -10.74 11.76
N GLU A 53 -22.49 -11.00 10.45
CA GLU A 53 -23.47 -11.88 9.80
C GLU A 53 -23.39 -13.31 10.35
N LEU A 54 -24.55 -13.96 10.43
CA LEU A 54 -24.82 -15.20 11.20
C LEU A 54 -24.07 -16.48 10.73
N ASP A 55 -23.15 -16.41 9.77
CA ASP A 55 -22.37 -17.58 9.34
C ASP A 55 -20.87 -17.49 9.71
N PRO A 56 -20.50 -17.88 10.95
CA PRO A 56 -19.11 -17.95 11.39
C PRO A 56 -18.21 -18.80 10.47
N GLN A 57 -18.77 -19.81 9.79
CA GLN A 57 -17.97 -20.67 8.91
C GLN A 57 -17.61 -19.94 7.61
N ALA A 58 -18.50 -19.11 7.08
CA ALA A 58 -18.17 -18.23 5.96
C ALA A 58 -17.10 -17.20 6.35
N VAL A 59 -17.19 -16.62 7.55
CA VAL A 59 -16.20 -15.66 8.07
C VAL A 59 -14.83 -16.33 8.22
N ILE A 60 -14.75 -17.50 8.86
CA ILE A 60 -13.50 -18.26 9.00
C ILE A 60 -12.92 -18.62 7.63
N ARG A 61 -13.75 -19.07 6.68
CA ARG A 61 -13.30 -19.37 5.31
C ARG A 61 -12.69 -18.16 4.62
N ASN A 62 -13.31 -16.99 4.76
CA ASN A 62 -12.81 -15.75 4.20
C ASN A 62 -11.50 -15.31 4.87
N PHE A 63 -11.38 -15.50 6.19
CA PHE A 63 -10.14 -15.24 6.91
C PHE A 63 -9.00 -16.17 6.46
N VAL A 64 -9.25 -17.47 6.32
CA VAL A 64 -8.25 -18.43 5.82
C VAL A 64 -7.78 -18.04 4.41
N ARG A 65 -8.71 -17.62 3.53
CA ARG A 65 -8.38 -17.12 2.19
C ARG A 65 -7.50 -15.87 2.25
N PHE A 66 -7.88 -14.90 3.08
CA PHE A 66 -7.11 -13.67 3.31
C PHE A 66 -5.66 -13.96 3.75
N VAL A 67 -5.47 -14.90 4.70
CA VAL A 67 -4.14 -15.29 5.16
C VAL A 67 -3.39 -16.05 4.06
N LYS A 68 -4.05 -16.93 3.30
CA LYS A 68 -3.45 -17.69 2.18
C LYS A 68 -2.82 -16.75 1.15
N GLU A 69 -3.57 -15.75 0.70
CA GLU A 69 -3.11 -14.75 -0.28
C GLU A 69 -1.85 -14.00 0.20
N ARG A 70 -1.71 -13.82 1.52
CA ARG A 70 -0.61 -13.09 2.15
C ARG A 70 0.56 -13.97 2.60
N SER A 71 0.41 -15.29 2.57
CA SER A 71 1.41 -16.24 3.10
C SER A 71 2.42 -16.73 2.07
N GLY A 72 2.19 -16.48 0.77
CA GLY A 72 3.17 -16.78 -0.27
C GLY A 72 4.50 -16.08 0.04
N SER A 73 5.62 -16.76 -0.15
CA SER A 73 6.97 -16.19 0.03
C SER A 73 7.99 -17.05 -0.73
N GLY A 74 9.21 -16.53 -0.90
CA GLY A 74 10.31 -17.22 -1.56
C GLY A 74 10.63 -16.63 -2.94
N GLU A 75 11.28 -17.43 -3.77
CA GLU A 75 11.73 -17.03 -5.11
C GLU A 75 10.56 -16.98 -6.10
N ILE A 76 10.47 -15.90 -6.89
CA ILE A 76 9.47 -15.71 -7.94
C ILE A 76 10.12 -15.39 -9.27
N THR A 77 9.41 -15.66 -10.35
CA THR A 77 9.81 -15.29 -11.72
C THR A 77 9.55 -13.81 -12.01
N TRP A 78 10.21 -13.26 -13.03
CA TRP A 78 9.93 -11.93 -13.56
C TRP A 78 8.45 -11.76 -13.92
N GLU A 79 7.87 -12.75 -14.59
CA GLU A 79 6.48 -12.75 -15.04
C GLU A 79 5.52 -12.64 -13.85
N LYS A 80 5.81 -13.38 -12.76
CA LYS A 80 5.01 -13.31 -11.53
C LYS A 80 5.14 -11.95 -10.82
N LEU A 81 6.34 -11.34 -10.82
CA LEU A 81 6.50 -9.98 -10.28
C LEU A 81 5.63 -8.99 -11.05
N VAL A 82 5.63 -9.07 -12.38
CA VAL A 82 4.83 -8.18 -13.25
C VAL A 82 3.33 -8.43 -13.06
N GLU A 83 2.90 -9.69 -12.98
CA GLU A 83 1.51 -10.04 -12.65
C GLU A 83 1.06 -9.38 -11.35
N MET A 84 1.87 -9.46 -10.29
CA MET A 84 1.55 -8.86 -8.99
C MET A 84 1.55 -7.33 -9.03
N LEU A 85 2.44 -6.70 -9.81
CA LEU A 85 2.44 -5.24 -10.01
C LEU A 85 1.16 -4.77 -10.72
N ASN A 86 0.69 -5.52 -11.72
CA ASN A 86 -0.55 -5.20 -12.44
C ASN A 86 -1.82 -5.36 -11.60
N GLU A 87 -1.75 -6.09 -10.49
CA GLU A 87 -2.85 -6.23 -9.52
C GLU A 87 -2.88 -5.05 -8.51
N LEU A 88 -1.87 -4.18 -8.52
CA LEU A 88 -1.81 -3.04 -7.60
C LEU A 88 -2.74 -1.92 -8.03
N TYR A 89 -3.51 -1.43 -7.07
CA TYR A 89 -4.31 -0.23 -7.21
C TYR A 89 -3.53 0.96 -6.63
N LEU A 90 -2.73 1.63 -7.48
CA LEU A 90 -1.80 2.67 -7.05
C LEU A 90 -2.39 4.08 -7.01
N GLU A 91 -3.36 4.37 -7.87
CA GLU A 91 -3.93 5.72 -8.08
C GLU A 91 -4.45 6.34 -6.77
N ASP A 92 -5.09 5.55 -5.90
CA ASP A 92 -5.60 6.00 -4.58
C ASP A 92 -4.81 5.41 -3.39
N SER A 93 -3.66 4.76 -3.62
CA SER A 93 -2.89 4.13 -2.54
C SER A 93 -2.00 5.13 -1.82
N ALA A 94 -2.35 5.45 -0.58
CA ALA A 94 -1.51 6.28 0.31
C ALA A 94 -0.11 5.69 0.58
N SER A 95 0.14 4.41 0.26
CA SER A 95 1.44 3.76 0.48
C SER A 95 2.36 3.75 -0.74
N GLY A 96 1.80 3.82 -1.96
CA GLY A 96 2.52 3.75 -3.23
C GLY A 96 3.45 2.54 -3.36
N ILE A 97 4.43 2.65 -4.25
CA ILE A 97 5.57 1.74 -4.37
C ILE A 97 6.78 2.39 -3.70
N ARG A 98 7.42 1.67 -2.79
CA ARG A 98 8.66 2.12 -2.14
C ARG A 98 9.82 1.35 -2.69
N VAL A 99 10.78 2.03 -3.33
CA VAL A 99 12.07 1.42 -3.68
C VAL A 99 13.06 1.74 -2.56
N GLN A 100 13.53 0.69 -1.91
CA GLN A 100 14.54 0.73 -0.88
C GLN A 100 15.84 0.17 -1.44
N ARG A 101 16.87 0.98 -1.65
CA ARG A 101 18.19 0.42 -1.98
C ARG A 101 18.94 0.14 -0.70
N PHE A 102 19.27 -1.13 -0.50
CA PHE A 102 20.20 -1.55 0.55
C PHE A 102 21.56 -1.85 -0.08
N SER A 103 22.25 -0.80 -0.54
CA SER A 103 23.67 -0.99 -0.82
C SER A 103 24.38 -1.30 0.51
N LYS A 104 25.43 -2.13 0.50
CA LYS A 104 26.21 -2.44 1.72
C LYS A 104 26.58 -1.20 2.58
N PRO A 105 26.85 0.00 2.02
CA PRO A 105 27.21 1.17 2.81
C PRO A 105 26.09 2.21 3.03
N ALA A 106 24.91 2.11 2.40
CA ALA A 106 23.89 3.16 2.51
C ALA A 106 22.45 2.63 2.31
N TYR A 107 21.56 3.11 3.18
CA TYR A 107 20.11 2.98 3.09
C TYR A 107 19.52 4.26 2.49
N TRP A 108 18.69 4.12 1.47
CA TRP A 108 17.82 5.18 1.00
C TRP A 108 16.49 4.59 0.54
N GLU A 109 15.41 5.34 0.81
CA GLU A 109 14.04 5.02 0.42
C GLU A 109 13.55 6.11 -0.52
N ILE A 110 13.04 5.70 -1.68
CA ILE A 110 12.40 6.58 -2.66
C ILE A 110 10.97 6.08 -2.89
N PHE A 111 10.03 7.02 -2.93
CA PHE A 111 8.62 6.76 -3.14
C PHE A 111 8.25 6.98 -4.61
N PHE A 112 7.44 6.07 -5.14
CA PHE A 112 6.92 6.08 -6.51
C PHE A 112 5.42 5.80 -6.44
N ASN A 113 4.65 6.41 -7.33
CA ASN A 113 3.20 6.20 -7.44
C ASN A 113 2.80 5.65 -8.82
N HIS A 114 3.75 5.46 -9.74
CA HIS A 114 3.53 4.93 -11.08
C HIS A 114 4.58 3.88 -11.44
N PHE A 115 4.21 2.95 -12.33
CA PHE A 115 5.16 2.09 -13.01
C PHE A 115 4.77 1.86 -14.48
N ASP A 116 5.77 1.74 -15.33
CA ASP A 116 5.63 1.46 -16.77
C ASP A 116 6.42 0.22 -17.17
N MET A 117 5.94 -0.47 -18.20
CA MET A 117 6.67 -1.56 -18.84
C MET A 117 6.93 -1.25 -20.32
N THR A 118 8.20 -1.30 -20.73
CA THR A 118 8.60 -1.24 -22.14
C THR A 118 9.06 -2.61 -22.59
N GLU A 119 8.36 -3.21 -23.56
CA GLU A 119 8.76 -4.46 -24.21
C GLU A 119 9.58 -4.17 -25.48
N TYR A 120 10.59 -5.00 -25.74
CA TYR A 120 11.49 -4.89 -26.90
C TYR A 120 11.34 -6.11 -27.83
N GLU A 121 11.68 -5.93 -29.12
CA GLU A 121 11.49 -6.95 -30.17
C GLU A 121 12.29 -8.25 -29.93
N ASP A 122 13.37 -8.19 -29.17
CA ASP A 122 14.22 -9.33 -28.81
C ASP A 122 13.68 -10.14 -27.60
N GLY A 123 12.50 -9.78 -27.10
CA GLY A 123 11.89 -10.40 -25.92
C GLY A 123 12.38 -9.80 -24.60
N ASN A 124 13.20 -8.74 -24.63
CA ASN A 124 13.55 -7.99 -23.45
C ASN A 124 12.42 -7.11 -22.95
N ALA A 125 12.48 -6.79 -21.67
CA ALA A 125 11.60 -5.81 -21.07
C ALA A 125 12.33 -4.92 -20.06
N LYS A 126 11.87 -3.68 -19.95
CA LYS A 126 12.30 -2.70 -18.94
C LYS A 126 11.09 -2.29 -18.10
N LEU A 127 11.19 -2.53 -16.80
CA LEU A 127 10.28 -2.00 -15.79
C LEU A 127 10.81 -0.64 -15.32
N THR A 128 9.97 0.38 -15.37
CA THR A 128 10.30 1.73 -14.88
C THR A 128 9.41 2.02 -13.68
N PHE A 129 9.99 2.39 -12.55
CA PHE A 129 9.28 3.05 -11.46
C PHE A 129 9.52 4.56 -11.57
N ASN A 130 8.45 5.33 -11.54
CA ASN A 130 8.43 6.78 -11.71
C ASN A 130 7.45 7.41 -10.72
N GLN A 131 7.72 8.66 -10.40
CA GLN A 131 6.73 9.50 -9.76
C GLN A 131 6.02 10.27 -10.86
N GLU A 132 4.75 9.94 -11.10
CA GLU A 132 3.89 10.71 -11.97
C GLU A 132 3.16 11.73 -11.11
N TYR A 133 3.37 13.02 -11.42
CA TYR A 133 2.65 14.08 -10.74
C TYR A 133 1.28 14.26 -11.40
N TYR A 134 0.21 13.90 -10.69
CA TYR A 134 -1.16 14.14 -11.13
C TYR A 134 -1.51 15.62 -10.89
N GLU A 135 -0.90 16.52 -11.66
CA GLU A 135 -1.03 17.98 -11.51
C GLU A 135 -2.50 18.42 -11.46
N GLU A 136 -3.34 17.85 -12.33
CA GLU A 136 -4.76 18.20 -12.38
C GLU A 136 -5.50 17.75 -11.12
N THR A 137 -5.32 16.51 -10.68
CA THR A 137 -6.01 15.95 -9.51
C THR A 137 -5.55 16.59 -8.20
N GLU A 138 -4.24 16.77 -8.00
CA GLU A 138 -3.74 17.44 -6.79
C GLU A 138 -4.19 18.91 -6.75
N ARG A 139 -4.21 19.59 -7.91
CA ARG A 139 -4.67 20.97 -7.99
C ARG A 139 -6.18 21.08 -7.78
N GLU A 140 -6.98 20.16 -8.32
CA GLU A 140 -8.44 20.09 -8.06
C GLU A 140 -8.72 19.87 -6.58
N ASN A 141 -8.07 18.88 -5.95
CA ASN A 141 -8.19 18.61 -4.53
C ASN A 141 -7.75 19.81 -3.67
N ALA A 142 -6.66 20.48 -4.06
CA ALA A 142 -6.20 21.69 -3.39
C ALA A 142 -7.22 22.83 -3.51
N TYR A 143 -7.82 23.05 -4.68
CA TYR A 143 -8.86 24.05 -4.85
C TYR A 143 -10.13 23.70 -4.06
N GLU A 144 -10.53 22.43 -4.02
CA GLU A 144 -11.67 22.00 -3.18
C GLU A 144 -11.42 22.29 -1.69
N ALA A 145 -10.23 21.94 -1.18
CA ALA A 145 -9.85 22.21 0.20
C ALA A 145 -9.86 23.72 0.52
N LEU A 146 -9.32 24.56 -0.37
CA LEU A 146 -9.36 26.02 -0.21
C LEU A 146 -10.80 26.56 -0.22
N SER A 147 -11.64 26.05 -1.13
CA SER A 147 -13.06 26.44 -1.24
C SER A 147 -13.84 26.11 0.03
N ASN A 148 -13.57 24.96 0.66
CA ASN A 148 -14.19 24.55 1.93
C ASN A 148 -13.91 25.52 3.09
N HIS A 149 -12.78 26.24 3.04
CA HIS A 149 -12.43 27.30 4.00
C HIS A 149 -12.82 28.71 3.52
N GLY A 150 -13.63 28.79 2.46
CA GLY A 150 -14.19 30.01 1.90
C GLY A 150 -13.16 30.89 1.18
N ILE A 151 -12.08 30.29 0.68
CA ILE A 151 -11.13 30.95 -0.20
C ILE A 151 -11.66 30.79 -1.63
N ASP A 152 -11.85 31.90 -2.34
CA ASP A 152 -12.30 31.89 -3.74
C ASP A 152 -11.18 31.37 -4.63
N THR A 153 -11.43 30.26 -5.32
CA THR A 153 -10.48 29.57 -6.21
C THR A 153 -10.66 29.91 -7.68
N GLU A 154 -11.66 30.72 -8.06
CA GLU A 154 -11.85 31.21 -9.44
C GLU A 154 -11.04 32.50 -9.73
N VAL A 155 -10.13 32.86 -8.82
CA VAL A 155 -9.21 34.00 -8.98
C VAL A 155 -7.82 33.54 -9.43
N GLU A 156 -7.01 34.48 -9.93
CA GLU A 156 -5.59 34.22 -10.22
C GLU A 156 -4.89 33.59 -9.00
N ASP A 157 -4.12 32.52 -9.21
CA ASP A 157 -3.45 31.77 -8.14
C ASP A 157 -2.81 32.72 -7.12
N SER A 158 -2.08 33.74 -7.59
CA SER A 158 -1.38 34.73 -6.75
C SER A 158 -2.23 35.43 -5.68
N LYS A 159 -3.57 35.41 -5.79
CA LYS A 159 -4.51 36.00 -4.83
C LYS A 159 -4.97 35.01 -3.75
N LEU A 160 -4.74 33.71 -3.94
CA LEU A 160 -5.12 32.67 -2.97
C LEU A 160 -4.37 32.82 -1.65
N ILE A 161 -3.06 33.12 -1.70
CA ILE A 161 -2.23 33.32 -0.50
C ILE A 161 -2.74 34.51 0.32
N ALA A 162 -3.16 35.58 -0.34
CA ALA A 162 -3.69 36.77 0.35
C ALA A 162 -5.00 36.45 1.07
N GLN A 163 -5.92 35.74 0.42
CA GLN A 163 -7.18 35.30 1.03
C GLN A 163 -6.96 34.33 2.20
N ALA A 164 -6.01 33.40 2.07
CA ALA A 164 -5.63 32.49 3.16
C ALA A 164 -5.07 33.27 4.37
N ALA A 165 -4.24 34.28 4.12
CA ALA A 165 -3.69 35.12 5.18
C ALA A 165 -4.77 35.96 5.90
N GLU A 166 -5.79 36.45 5.19
CA GLU A 166 -6.91 37.17 5.79
C GLU A 166 -7.74 36.30 6.74
N LYS A 167 -7.86 35.01 6.43
CA LYS A 167 -8.64 34.04 7.21
C LYS A 167 -7.84 33.32 8.29
N TRP A 168 -6.52 33.52 8.33
CA TRP A 168 -5.59 32.74 9.15
C TRP A 168 -5.98 32.67 10.63
N ASP A 169 -6.33 33.81 11.22
CA ASP A 169 -6.68 33.92 12.64
C ASP A 169 -8.09 33.40 12.95
N GLU A 170 -8.92 33.18 11.93
CA GLU A 170 -10.29 32.66 12.06
C GLU A 170 -10.35 31.11 11.98
N LEU A 171 -9.29 30.49 11.47
CA LEU A 171 -9.18 29.05 11.27
C LEU A 171 -8.61 28.34 12.51
N SER A 172 -9.00 27.08 12.69
CA SER A 172 -8.36 26.20 13.66
C SER A 172 -6.95 25.81 13.19
N GLU A 173 -6.10 25.32 14.09
CA GLU A 173 -4.76 24.82 13.73
C GLU A 173 -4.83 23.70 12.66
N VAL A 174 -5.78 22.78 12.79
CA VAL A 174 -6.02 21.69 11.82
C VAL A 174 -6.43 22.24 10.45
N ASN A 175 -7.30 23.25 10.42
CA ASN A 175 -7.74 23.86 9.16
C ASN A 175 -6.62 24.70 8.52
N ASN A 176 -5.77 25.34 9.34
CA ASN A 176 -4.59 26.05 8.87
C ASN A 176 -3.58 25.10 8.22
N ASP A 177 -3.38 23.90 8.79
CA ASP A 177 -2.53 22.86 8.19
C ASP A 177 -3.10 22.37 6.85
N GLU A 178 -4.41 22.22 6.74
CA GLU A 178 -5.10 21.82 5.50
C GLU A 178 -4.95 22.91 4.41
N VAL A 179 -5.18 24.19 4.75
CA VAL A 179 -4.98 25.32 3.84
C VAL A 179 -3.51 25.45 3.40
N ILE A 180 -2.55 25.28 4.31
CA ILE A 180 -1.11 25.25 3.96
C ILE A 180 -0.83 24.13 2.96
N SER A 181 -1.37 22.94 3.22
CA SER A 181 -1.13 21.76 2.38
C SER A 181 -1.68 21.97 0.96
N ALA A 182 -2.88 22.55 0.85
CA ALA A 182 -3.46 22.90 -0.44
C ALA A 182 -2.64 23.97 -1.20
N LEU A 183 -2.18 25.02 -0.51
CA LEU A 183 -1.29 26.02 -1.13
C LEU A 183 0.05 25.40 -1.57
N ASN A 184 0.62 24.49 -0.78
CA ASN A 184 1.84 23.79 -1.16
C ASN A 184 1.65 22.94 -2.43
N ALA A 185 0.53 22.25 -2.59
CA ALA A 185 0.24 21.48 -3.80
C ALA A 185 0.20 22.37 -5.06
N ILE A 186 -0.31 23.61 -4.95
CA ILE A 186 -0.39 24.58 -6.06
C ILE A 186 0.99 25.19 -6.39
N TYR A 187 1.80 25.48 -5.38
CA TYR A 187 3.01 26.32 -5.52
C TYR A 187 4.35 25.62 -5.38
N ALA A 188 4.41 24.42 -4.82
CA ALA A 188 5.65 23.71 -4.66
C ALA A 188 6.19 23.25 -6.02
N THR A 189 7.47 23.53 -6.29
CA THR A 189 8.20 22.81 -7.34
C THR A 189 8.52 21.43 -6.79
N HIS A 190 7.80 20.41 -7.23
CA HIS A 190 8.01 19.04 -6.76
C HIS A 190 9.36 18.52 -7.27
N TYR A 191 10.43 18.73 -6.49
CA TYR A 191 11.77 18.20 -6.79
C TYR A 191 11.78 16.66 -6.98
N VAL A 192 10.70 16.01 -6.55
CA VAL A 192 10.47 14.57 -6.60
C VAL A 192 10.00 14.08 -7.98
N ASP A 193 9.65 14.98 -8.92
CA ASP A 193 9.25 14.72 -10.32
C ASP A 193 10.35 14.04 -11.20
N LYS A 194 11.48 13.66 -10.61
CA LYS A 194 12.62 13.05 -11.31
C LYS A 194 13.10 11.75 -10.68
N SER A 195 12.45 11.28 -9.62
CA SER A 195 12.72 9.96 -9.07
C SER A 195 12.36 8.93 -10.13
N ARG A 196 13.36 8.19 -10.62
CA ARG A 196 13.20 7.15 -11.61
C ARG A 196 14.13 5.98 -11.34
N VAL A 197 13.61 4.77 -11.40
CA VAL A 197 14.39 3.52 -11.35
C VAL A 197 13.99 2.64 -12.52
N ASP A 198 14.96 2.27 -13.35
CA ASP A 198 14.77 1.37 -14.47
C ASP A 198 15.41 0.01 -14.13
N ILE A 199 14.65 -1.07 -14.33
CA ILE A 199 15.09 -2.45 -14.16
C ILE A 199 14.88 -3.20 -15.47
N THR A 200 15.96 -3.68 -16.06
CA THR A 200 15.88 -4.54 -17.25
C THR A 200 15.82 -6.00 -16.84
N LYS A 201 14.97 -6.78 -17.52
CA LYS A 201 14.81 -8.22 -17.25
C LYS A 201 16.14 -8.98 -17.25
N ASP A 202 16.99 -8.72 -18.25
CA ASP A 202 18.31 -9.34 -18.38
C ASP A 202 19.30 -8.98 -17.27
N SER A 203 19.08 -7.87 -16.56
CA SER A 203 19.91 -7.51 -15.40
C SER A 203 19.55 -8.33 -14.16
N VAL A 204 18.37 -8.94 -14.12
CA VAL A 204 17.84 -9.64 -12.96
C VAL A 204 18.40 -11.06 -12.89
N LYS A 205 19.05 -11.35 -11.77
CA LYS A 205 19.53 -12.70 -11.44
C LYS A 205 18.47 -13.49 -10.69
N ARG A 206 17.79 -12.86 -9.73
CA ARG A 206 16.80 -13.51 -8.86
C ARG A 206 15.85 -12.48 -8.24
N ILE A 207 14.59 -12.87 -8.06
CA ILE A 207 13.60 -12.10 -7.32
C ILE A 207 13.08 -12.95 -6.17
N THR A 208 13.07 -12.40 -4.96
CA THR A 208 12.47 -13.05 -3.79
C THR A 208 11.45 -12.14 -3.15
N MET A 209 10.38 -12.70 -2.58
CA MET A 209 9.38 -11.94 -1.83
C MET A 209 9.18 -12.49 -0.42
N THR A 210 8.89 -11.61 0.52
CA THR A 210 8.45 -11.98 1.87
C THR A 210 6.97 -12.29 1.87
N LYS A 211 6.46 -12.68 3.04
CA LYS A 211 5.02 -12.76 3.28
C LYS A 211 4.48 -11.34 3.45
N ALA A 212 3.29 -11.07 2.93
CA ALA A 212 2.63 -9.79 3.11
C ALA A 212 2.09 -9.62 4.55
N ASP A 213 2.02 -8.39 5.04
CA ASP A 213 1.44 -8.08 6.34
C ASP A 213 -0.03 -8.55 6.43
N LEU A 214 -0.41 -9.07 7.60
CA LEU A 214 -1.80 -9.38 7.91
C LEU A 214 -2.46 -8.10 8.43
N VAL A 215 -2.77 -7.17 7.54
CA VAL A 215 -3.62 -6.01 7.83
C VAL A 215 -4.71 -5.96 6.75
N PRO A 216 -6.00 -5.78 7.10
CA PRO A 216 -7.09 -5.87 6.13
C PRO A 216 -6.97 -4.82 5.02
N GLU A 217 -6.59 -3.61 5.43
CA GLU A 217 -6.51 -2.41 4.59
C GLU A 217 -5.15 -2.27 3.91
N VAL A 218 -4.14 -3.02 4.36
CA VAL A 218 -2.75 -2.86 3.96
C VAL A 218 -2.10 -4.22 3.75
N GLY A 219 -1.64 -4.49 2.52
CA GLY A 219 -1.07 -5.78 2.11
C GLY A 219 0.43 -5.75 1.87
N LEU A 220 1.18 -4.86 2.55
CA LEU A 220 2.57 -4.59 2.21
C LEU A 220 3.42 -5.86 2.24
N ARG A 221 4.18 -6.04 1.16
CA ARG A 221 5.13 -7.13 0.98
C ARG A 221 6.47 -6.58 0.54
N ASP A 222 7.53 -7.15 1.07
CA ASP A 222 8.87 -6.81 0.63
C ASP A 222 9.31 -7.75 -0.50
N TYR A 223 9.86 -7.18 -1.57
CA TYR A 223 10.49 -7.87 -2.68
C TYR A 223 11.96 -7.49 -2.71
N VAL A 224 12.82 -8.44 -3.04
CA VAL A 224 14.24 -8.20 -3.28
C VAL A 224 14.58 -8.66 -4.68
N ILE A 225 15.11 -7.74 -5.48
CA ILE A 225 15.58 -8.00 -6.84
C ILE A 225 17.11 -7.96 -6.79
N GLU A 226 17.73 -9.13 -6.92
CA GLU A 226 19.18 -9.29 -7.02
C GLU A 226 19.59 -9.22 -8.49
N PHE A 227 20.59 -8.38 -8.79
CA PHE A 227 21.13 -8.19 -10.13
C PHE A 227 22.31 -9.12 -10.42
N THR A 228 22.63 -9.28 -11.70
CA THR A 228 23.72 -10.13 -12.18
C THR A 228 25.11 -9.66 -11.73
N ASP A 229 25.27 -8.37 -11.41
CA ASP A 229 26.50 -7.77 -10.87
C ASP A 229 26.64 -7.91 -9.35
N GLY A 230 25.61 -8.46 -8.67
CA GLY A 230 25.57 -8.67 -7.22
C GLY A 230 25.01 -7.52 -6.40
N ASP A 231 24.63 -6.40 -7.03
CA ASP A 231 23.80 -5.37 -6.38
C ASP A 231 22.36 -5.88 -6.21
N TYR A 232 21.58 -5.19 -5.39
CA TYR A 232 20.15 -5.47 -5.24
C TYR A 232 19.36 -4.22 -4.87
N ILE A 233 18.06 -4.29 -5.12
CA ILE A 233 17.07 -3.37 -4.58
C ILE A 233 16.00 -4.13 -3.80
N GLY A 234 15.50 -3.50 -2.75
CA GLY A 234 14.25 -3.85 -2.09
C GLY A 234 13.11 -3.03 -2.67
N LEU A 235 11.94 -3.64 -2.85
CA LEU A 235 10.68 -2.96 -3.13
C LEU A 235 9.71 -3.29 -2.00
N ARG A 236 8.85 -2.35 -1.62
CA ARG A 236 7.73 -2.62 -0.71
C ARG A 236 6.44 -2.02 -1.26
N PHE A 237 5.43 -2.88 -1.41
CA PHE A 237 4.08 -2.54 -1.83
C PHE A 237 3.09 -3.67 -1.48
#